data_AF-A0A0V8RWD9-F1
#
_entry.id   AF-A0A0V8RWD9-F1
#
_cell.length_a   1.000
_cell.length_b   1.000
_cell.length_c   1.000
_cell.angle_alpha   90.00
_cell.angle_beta   90.00
_cell.angle_gamma   90.00
#
_symmetry.space_group_name_H-M   'P 1'
#
loop_
_entity.id
_entity.type
_entity.pdbx_description
1 polymer ?
#
loop_
_entity_poly.entity_id
_entity_poly.type
_entity_poly.pdbx_seq_one_letter_code
_entity_poly.pdbx_strand_id
1 'polypeptide(L)'
;MSLCRRAVKKAVRRGALPDEYLLYDDPRRKVTHADLLCEGTVRGRDWESFSSVDEWIEWLGWSTVLLDERDYLTAAVHALDLAPRIPATDYGTTRQRDLGQLLTDAIRGFLGEIALAKWLGERFEVRVVLDYRKGPLPEFLPSDIRLVNGRPPRLNVSIKTTKLRGIWLDIPYSQIENSHVFVLVRVGVSREHFLAFLKEISAIKDKILSKARELGIISEDDLASIWDAIPEFTKIPACIAGFFDKREYEDAVKERTSILLADGEEKKRFVVNKFVGYWHPEQDK
;
A
#
# COMPACT_ATOMS: atom_id res chain seq x y z
N MET A 1 19.48 11.28 0.28
CA MET A 1 18.76 10.74 1.47
C MET A 1 18.72 11.70 2.67
N SER A 2 19.84 12.29 3.14
CA SER A 2 19.85 13.08 4.39
C SER A 2 18.97 14.35 4.33
N LEU A 3 18.90 15.01 3.17
CA LEU A 3 18.07 16.20 2.94
C LEU A 3 16.56 15.88 3.06
N CYS A 4 16.08 14.86 2.33
CA CYS A 4 14.69 14.41 2.38
C CYS A 4 14.24 14.09 3.81
N ARG A 5 15.03 13.29 4.54
CA ARG A 5 14.69 12.90 5.92
C ARG A 5 14.61 14.11 6.84
N ARG A 6 15.53 15.07 6.68
CA ARG A 6 15.53 16.31 7.46
C ARG A 6 14.30 17.16 7.16
N ALA A 7 13.90 17.25 5.89
CA ALA A 7 12.72 17.97 5.46
C ALA A 7 11.44 17.36 6.04
N VAL A 8 11.27 16.03 5.93
CA VAL A 8 10.12 15.32 6.54
C VAL A 8 10.08 15.53 8.04
N LYS A 9 11.20 15.36 8.75
CA LYS A 9 11.27 15.59 10.21
C LYS A 9 10.92 17.02 10.60
N LYS A 10 11.39 18.00 9.84
CA LYS A 10 11.05 19.42 10.06
C LYS A 10 9.56 19.67 9.79
N ALA A 11 9.02 19.06 8.74
CA ALA A 11 7.62 19.18 8.34
C ALA A 11 6.67 18.59 9.40
N VAL A 12 7.00 17.42 9.96
CA VAL A 12 6.25 16.82 11.07
C VAL A 12 6.28 17.74 12.29
N ARG A 13 7.45 18.24 12.69
CA ARG A 13 7.58 19.14 13.86
C ARG A 13 6.80 20.45 13.74
N ARG A 14 6.53 20.92 12.52
CA ARG A 14 5.71 22.13 12.26
C ARG A 14 4.23 21.80 12.01
N GLY A 15 3.82 20.54 12.15
CA GLY A 15 2.44 20.09 11.91
C GLY A 15 2.03 20.01 10.43
N ALA A 16 2.98 20.08 9.49
CA ALA A 16 2.68 19.99 8.05
C ALA A 16 2.59 18.55 7.53
N LEU A 17 3.14 17.58 8.29
CA LEU A 17 3.02 16.16 8.02
C LEU A 17 2.62 15.43 9.31
N PRO A 18 1.94 14.28 9.21
CA PRO A 18 1.55 13.49 10.38
C PRO A 18 2.74 12.96 11.19
N ASP A 19 2.57 12.86 12.51
CA ASP A 19 3.56 12.29 13.44
C ASP A 19 3.87 10.83 13.14
N GLU A 20 2.94 10.12 12.52
CA GLU A 20 3.04 8.72 12.11
C GLU A 20 4.23 8.46 11.17
N TYR A 21 4.72 9.48 10.46
CA TYR A 21 5.94 9.35 9.66
C TYR A 21 7.21 9.17 10.50
N LEU A 22 7.19 9.57 11.77
CA LEU A 22 8.32 9.40 12.70
C LEU A 22 8.28 8.08 13.46
N LEU A 23 7.18 7.33 13.37
CA LEU A 23 7.07 6.01 13.96
C LEU A 23 7.98 5.00 13.26
N TYR A 24 8.37 3.97 14.01
CA TYR A 24 9.24 2.92 13.51
C TYR A 24 8.45 1.90 12.67
N ASP A 25 8.98 1.59 11.49
CA ASP A 25 8.55 0.42 10.69
C ASP A 25 9.16 -0.87 11.27
N ASP A 26 10.40 -0.77 11.75
CA ASP A 26 11.15 -1.85 12.41
C ASP A 26 11.92 -1.26 13.60
N PRO A 27 11.39 -1.39 14.83
CA PRO A 27 12.02 -0.85 16.04
C PRO A 27 13.43 -1.39 16.27
N ARG A 28 13.71 -2.64 15.88
CA ARG A 28 15.02 -3.27 16.06
C ARG A 28 16.08 -2.63 15.18
N ARG A 29 15.69 -2.20 13.98
CA ARG A 29 16.57 -1.52 13.02
C ARG A 29 16.56 0.01 13.16
N LYS A 30 15.69 0.55 14.02
CA LYS A 30 15.45 1.99 14.19
C LYS A 30 15.15 2.68 12.86
N VAL A 31 14.41 2.00 11.97
CA VAL A 31 14.00 2.53 10.67
C VAL A 31 12.60 3.10 10.80
N THR A 32 12.44 4.38 10.51
CA THR A 32 11.15 5.09 10.55
C THR A 32 10.42 5.02 9.22
N HIS A 33 9.12 5.29 9.21
CA HIS A 33 8.35 5.48 7.98
C HIS A 33 8.95 6.58 7.09
N ALA A 34 9.43 7.68 7.67
CA ALA A 34 10.14 8.74 6.95
C ALA A 34 11.43 8.24 6.28
N ASP A 35 12.16 7.31 6.89
CA ASP A 35 13.35 6.73 6.28
C ASP A 35 12.99 5.92 5.03
N LEU A 36 11.94 5.09 5.11
CA LEU A 36 11.45 4.28 3.99
C LEU A 36 10.86 5.12 2.87
N LEU A 37 10.04 6.12 3.21
CA LEU A 37 9.48 7.06 2.26
C LEU A 37 10.60 7.77 1.50
N CYS A 38 11.58 8.33 2.20
CA CYS A 38 12.70 9.02 1.57
C CYS A 38 13.62 8.11 0.76
N GLU A 39 13.74 6.83 1.13
CA GLU A 39 14.43 5.84 0.30
C GLU A 39 13.69 5.66 -1.02
N GLY A 40 12.37 5.42 -0.96
CA GLY A 40 11.51 5.30 -2.13
C GLY A 40 11.55 6.53 -3.02
N THR A 41 11.35 7.71 -2.45
CA THR A 41 11.36 9.00 -3.18
C THR A 41 12.67 9.28 -3.88
N VAL A 42 13.81 9.01 -3.24
CA VAL A 42 15.12 9.22 -3.89
C VAL A 42 15.35 8.19 -5.00
N ARG A 43 14.95 6.94 -4.80
CA ARG A 43 15.13 5.87 -5.80
C ARG A 43 14.20 6.02 -7.00
N GLY A 44 12.95 6.40 -6.76
CA GLY A 44 11.93 6.67 -7.80
C GLY A 44 12.05 8.06 -8.41
N ARG A 45 12.94 8.90 -7.87
CA ARG A 45 13.17 10.29 -8.30
C ARG A 45 11.93 11.17 -8.21
N ASP A 46 10.96 10.88 -7.34
CA ASP A 46 9.72 11.66 -7.25
C ASP A 46 10.01 13.15 -6.98
N TRP A 47 11.03 13.43 -6.15
CA TRP A 47 11.45 14.79 -5.80
C TRP A 47 11.95 15.63 -6.98
N GLU A 48 12.39 15.01 -8.08
CA GLU A 48 12.84 15.73 -9.29
C GLU A 48 11.67 16.27 -10.10
N SER A 49 10.45 15.79 -9.83
CA SER A 49 9.23 16.32 -10.43
C SER A 49 8.77 17.64 -9.79
N PHE A 50 9.45 18.10 -8.73
CA PHE A 50 9.13 19.33 -8.01
C PHE A 50 10.28 20.32 -8.10
N SER A 51 9.95 21.61 -8.10
CA SER A 51 10.94 22.70 -8.19
C SER A 51 11.74 22.84 -6.90
N SER A 52 11.21 22.36 -5.76
CA SER A 52 11.88 22.40 -4.47
C SER A 52 11.44 21.28 -3.53
N VAL A 53 12.24 21.05 -2.48
CA VAL A 53 11.90 20.11 -1.40
C VAL A 53 10.68 20.58 -0.61
N ASP A 54 10.48 21.89 -0.45
CA ASP A 54 9.32 22.42 0.26
C ASP A 54 8.03 22.18 -0.53
N GLU A 55 8.05 22.38 -1.85
CA GLU A 55 6.93 22.03 -2.74
C GLU A 55 6.61 20.52 -2.69
N TRP A 56 7.64 19.67 -2.70
CA TRP A 56 7.45 18.23 -2.51
C TRP A 56 6.82 17.89 -1.15
N ILE A 57 7.19 18.58 -0.07
CA ILE A 57 6.59 18.38 1.26
C ILE A 57 5.13 18.82 1.29
N GLU A 58 4.79 19.94 0.64
CA GLU A 58 3.41 20.41 0.52
C GLU A 58 2.55 19.41 -0.24
N TRP A 59 3.05 18.91 -1.38
CA TRP A 59 2.42 17.83 -2.12
C TRP A 59 2.25 16.57 -1.28
N LEU A 60 3.28 16.16 -0.54
CA LEU A 60 3.23 14.99 0.33
C LEU A 60 2.16 15.14 1.42
N GLY A 61 2.05 16.31 2.03
CA GLY A 61 0.99 16.58 3.02
C GLY A 61 -0.41 16.50 2.39
N TRP A 62 -0.57 17.06 1.19
CA TRP A 62 -1.82 17.02 0.45
C TRP A 62 -2.20 15.59 -0.01
N SER A 63 -1.22 14.79 -0.42
CA SER A 63 -1.40 13.42 -0.92
C SER A 63 -1.51 12.36 0.19
N THR A 64 -1.23 12.73 1.44
CA THR A 64 -1.28 11.82 2.58
C THR A 64 -2.65 11.81 3.24
N VAL A 65 -3.10 10.61 3.60
CA VAL A 65 -4.20 10.35 4.55
C VAL A 65 -3.72 9.42 5.66
N LEU A 66 -4.40 9.47 6.81
CA LEU A 66 -4.17 8.55 7.92
C LEU A 66 -5.26 7.51 7.97
N LEU A 67 -4.88 6.23 7.98
CA LEU A 67 -5.80 5.10 8.17
C LEU A 67 -5.84 4.72 9.64
N ASP A 68 -7.04 4.57 10.19
CA ASP A 68 -7.26 4.24 11.60
C ASP A 68 -7.65 2.78 11.84
N GLU A 69 -8.02 2.45 13.08
CA GLU A 69 -8.45 1.11 13.48
C GLU A 69 -9.66 0.63 12.66
N ARG A 70 -10.62 1.51 12.38
CA ARG A 70 -11.84 1.17 11.63
C ARG A 70 -11.51 0.87 10.17
N ASP A 71 -10.61 1.64 9.59
CA ASP A 71 -10.08 1.39 8.24
C ASP A 71 -9.37 0.03 8.20
N TYR A 72 -8.55 -0.28 9.20
CA TYR A 72 -7.86 -1.56 9.31
C TYR A 72 -8.80 -2.74 9.51
N LEU A 73 -9.80 -2.62 10.38
CA LEU A 73 -10.80 -3.65 10.62
C LEU A 73 -11.59 -3.95 9.34
N THR A 74 -11.96 -2.92 8.59
CA THR A 74 -12.66 -3.07 7.31
C THR A 74 -11.78 -3.84 6.32
N ALA A 75 -10.50 -3.45 6.16
CA ALA A 75 -9.54 -4.18 5.34
C ALA A 75 -9.37 -5.64 5.80
N ALA A 76 -9.27 -5.89 7.11
CA ALA A 76 -9.12 -7.22 7.69
C ALA A 76 -10.32 -8.14 7.41
N VAL A 77 -11.55 -7.63 7.54
CA VAL A 77 -12.76 -8.40 7.25
C VAL A 77 -12.80 -8.84 5.78
N HIS A 78 -12.51 -7.93 4.85
CA HIS A 78 -12.47 -8.27 3.42
C HIS A 78 -11.30 -9.20 3.07
N ALA A 79 -10.15 -9.01 3.71
CA ALA A 79 -8.97 -9.85 3.51
C ALA A 79 -9.18 -11.29 4.00
N LEU A 80 -9.91 -11.50 5.11
CA LEU A 80 -10.26 -12.85 5.59
C LEU A 80 -11.08 -13.65 4.58
N ASP A 81 -11.92 -12.98 3.80
CA ASP A 81 -12.70 -13.61 2.74
C ASP A 81 -11.83 -13.90 1.49
N LEU A 82 -10.94 -12.96 1.12
CA LEU A 82 -10.15 -13.06 -0.10
C LEU A 82 -8.93 -13.98 0.02
N ALA A 83 -8.15 -13.87 1.09
CA ALA A 83 -6.82 -14.48 1.21
C ALA A 83 -6.80 -16.01 0.99
N PRO A 84 -7.77 -16.82 1.49
CA PRO A 84 -7.80 -18.26 1.23
C PRO A 84 -8.02 -18.64 -0.24
N ARG A 85 -8.48 -17.70 -1.07
CA ARG A 85 -8.77 -17.90 -2.49
C ARG A 85 -7.64 -17.42 -3.40
N ILE A 86 -6.64 -16.74 -2.85
CA ILE A 86 -5.46 -16.30 -3.61
C ILE A 86 -4.53 -17.51 -3.81
N PRO A 87 -4.05 -17.77 -5.04
CA PRO A 87 -3.04 -18.78 -5.27
C PRO A 87 -1.80 -18.56 -4.40
N ALA A 88 -1.32 -19.62 -3.74
CA ALA A 88 -0.14 -19.54 -2.86
C ALA A 88 1.17 -19.27 -3.61
N THR A 89 1.18 -19.35 -4.94
CA THR A 89 2.33 -19.06 -5.79
C THR A 89 2.73 -17.58 -5.73
N ASP A 90 4.01 -17.33 -5.52
CA ASP A 90 4.62 -16.02 -5.69
C ASP A 90 5.16 -15.89 -7.12
N TYR A 91 4.79 -14.83 -7.84
CA TYR A 91 5.22 -14.67 -9.23
C TYR A 91 6.75 -14.54 -9.30
N GLY A 92 7.40 -15.40 -10.10
CA GLY A 92 8.85 -15.35 -10.33
C GLY A 92 9.72 -16.00 -9.25
N THR A 93 9.16 -16.72 -8.27
CA THR A 93 9.95 -17.51 -7.31
C THR A 93 9.35 -18.89 -7.04
N THR A 94 10.16 -19.84 -6.57
CA THR A 94 9.69 -21.17 -6.11
C THR A 94 9.01 -21.12 -4.74
N ARG A 95 8.91 -19.94 -4.12
CA ARG A 95 8.37 -19.77 -2.78
C ARG A 95 6.85 -19.81 -2.81
N GLN A 96 6.27 -20.60 -1.91
CA GLN A 96 4.84 -20.55 -1.62
C GLN A 96 4.59 -19.66 -0.41
N ARG A 97 3.62 -18.75 -0.51
CA ARG A 97 3.18 -17.90 0.60
C ARG A 97 2.23 -18.69 1.49
N ASP A 98 2.44 -18.61 2.80
CA ASP A 98 1.46 -19.12 3.76
C ASP A 98 0.23 -18.21 3.84
N LEU A 99 -0.86 -18.73 4.40
CA LEU A 99 -2.13 -18.00 4.48
C LEU A 99 -2.03 -16.72 5.33
N GLY A 100 -1.18 -16.68 6.35
CA GLY A 100 -0.96 -15.48 7.15
C GLY A 100 -0.29 -14.37 6.34
N GLN A 101 0.68 -14.73 5.50
CA GLN A 101 1.28 -13.81 4.55
C GLN A 101 0.26 -13.33 3.50
N LEU A 102 -0.55 -14.23 2.94
CA LEU A 102 -1.61 -13.86 1.99
C LEU A 102 -2.64 -12.93 2.63
N LEU A 103 -3.02 -13.18 3.88
CA LEU A 103 -3.94 -12.34 4.64
C LEU A 103 -3.39 -10.93 4.83
N THR A 104 -2.16 -10.82 5.32
CA THR A 104 -1.53 -9.50 5.56
C THR A 104 -1.22 -8.74 4.26
N ASP A 105 -0.92 -9.44 3.17
CA ASP A 105 -0.80 -8.84 1.84
C ASP A 105 -2.15 -8.33 1.32
N ALA A 106 -3.24 -9.09 1.50
CA ALA A 106 -4.59 -8.66 1.13
C ALA A 106 -5.09 -7.48 1.96
N ILE A 107 -4.82 -7.47 3.28
CA ILE A 107 -5.09 -6.31 4.16
C ILE A 107 -4.39 -5.08 3.60
N ARG A 108 -3.10 -5.18 3.26
CA ARG A 108 -2.34 -4.07 2.69
C ARG A 108 -2.97 -3.59 1.38
N GLY A 109 -3.40 -4.50 0.51
CA GLY A 109 -4.13 -4.17 -0.72
C GLY A 109 -5.33 -3.27 -0.44
N PHE A 110 -6.28 -3.75 0.37
CA PHE A 110 -7.49 -3.02 0.74
C PHE A 110 -7.22 -1.70 1.47
N LEU A 111 -6.18 -1.62 2.31
CA LEU A 111 -5.79 -0.36 2.95
C LEU A 111 -5.43 0.72 1.92
N GLY A 112 -4.80 0.36 0.80
CA GLY A 112 -4.52 1.33 -0.26
C GLY A 112 -5.78 1.78 -1.00
N GLU A 113 -6.75 0.89 -1.22
CA GLU A 113 -8.05 1.26 -1.78
C GLU A 113 -8.82 2.21 -0.87
N ILE A 114 -8.87 1.90 0.42
CA ILE A 114 -9.48 2.74 1.46
C ILE A 114 -8.80 4.11 1.51
N ALA A 115 -7.46 4.15 1.42
CA ALA A 115 -6.71 5.40 1.39
C ALA A 115 -7.11 6.29 0.21
N LEU A 116 -7.26 5.74 -1.00
CA LEU A 116 -7.70 6.53 -2.15
C LEU A 116 -9.12 7.06 -1.95
N ALA A 117 -10.05 6.21 -1.48
CA ALA A 117 -11.43 6.62 -1.23
C ALA A 117 -11.49 7.74 -0.18
N LYS A 118 -10.72 7.62 0.91
CA LYS A 118 -10.62 8.62 1.97
C LYS A 118 -10.03 9.93 1.44
N TRP A 119 -8.95 9.86 0.67
CA TRP A 119 -8.31 11.02 0.06
C TRP A 119 -9.24 11.76 -0.92
N LEU A 120 -9.96 11.04 -1.77
CA LEU A 120 -10.96 11.61 -2.68
C LEU A 120 -12.10 12.33 -1.92
N GLY A 121 -12.55 11.74 -0.81
CA GLY A 121 -13.54 12.34 0.07
C GLY A 121 -13.02 13.62 0.76
N GLU A 122 -11.81 13.58 1.31
CA GLU A 122 -11.25 14.71 2.07
C GLU A 122 -10.78 15.88 1.18
N ARG A 123 -10.25 15.61 -0.01
CA ARG A 123 -9.64 16.65 -0.86
C ARG A 123 -10.56 17.16 -1.96
N PHE A 124 -11.53 16.36 -2.39
CA PHE A 124 -12.40 16.69 -3.52
C PHE A 124 -13.89 16.51 -3.21
N GLU A 125 -14.27 16.15 -1.98
CA GLU A 125 -15.65 15.88 -1.58
C GLU A 125 -16.32 14.77 -2.43
N VAL A 126 -15.50 13.87 -2.99
CA VAL A 126 -15.96 12.76 -3.84
C VAL A 126 -16.20 11.53 -2.97
N ARG A 127 -17.45 11.09 -2.90
CA ARG A 127 -17.84 9.87 -2.20
C ARG A 127 -17.63 8.66 -3.09
N VAL A 128 -16.70 7.79 -2.70
CA VAL A 128 -16.38 6.55 -3.40
C VAL A 128 -16.89 5.35 -2.61
N VAL A 129 -17.51 4.41 -3.30
CA VAL A 129 -17.83 3.07 -2.77
C VAL A 129 -16.91 2.07 -3.45
N LEU A 130 -16.08 1.39 -2.66
CA LEU A 130 -15.14 0.37 -3.13
C LEU A 130 -15.87 -0.91 -3.53
N ASP A 131 -15.28 -1.66 -4.46
CA ASP A 131 -15.86 -2.91 -4.95
C ASP A 131 -15.32 -4.14 -4.23
N TYR A 132 -16.01 -4.57 -3.18
CA TYR A 132 -15.72 -5.82 -2.46
C TYR A 132 -16.51 -7.03 -2.97
N ARG A 133 -17.15 -6.94 -4.16
CA ARG A 133 -18.04 -8.01 -4.68
C ARG A 133 -17.27 -9.30 -5.01
N LYS A 134 -18.02 -10.41 -5.11
CA LYS A 134 -17.53 -11.80 -5.19
C LYS A 134 -17.97 -12.51 -6.46
N GLY A 135 -17.12 -13.37 -7.05
CA GLY A 135 -17.45 -14.26 -8.19
C GLY A 135 -16.24 -14.71 -9.05
N PRO A 136 -16.45 -15.28 -10.25
CA PRO A 136 -15.39 -15.74 -11.16
C PRO A 136 -14.55 -14.57 -11.73
N LEU A 137 -13.22 -14.73 -11.81
CA LEU A 137 -12.23 -13.73 -12.31
C LEU A 137 -12.71 -12.80 -13.46
N PRO A 138 -13.39 -13.27 -14.52
CA PRO A 138 -13.87 -12.40 -15.60
C PRO A 138 -14.87 -11.30 -15.17
N GLU A 139 -15.57 -11.47 -14.04
CA GLU A 139 -16.60 -10.54 -13.55
C GLU A 139 -16.04 -9.47 -12.56
N PHE A 140 -14.77 -9.59 -12.13
CA PHE A 140 -14.14 -8.73 -11.09
C PHE A 140 -13.07 -7.78 -11.63
N LEU A 141 -12.81 -7.80 -12.93
CA LEU A 141 -11.65 -7.14 -13.51
C LEU A 141 -11.76 -5.64 -13.84
N PRO A 142 -12.93 -4.98 -13.99
CA PRO A 142 -12.89 -3.62 -14.52
C PRO A 142 -12.34 -2.61 -13.53
N SER A 143 -12.86 -2.54 -12.30
CA SER A 143 -12.50 -1.45 -11.38
C SER A 143 -12.62 -1.80 -9.91
N ASP A 144 -11.69 -1.28 -9.11
CA ASP A 144 -11.72 -1.31 -7.64
C ASP A 144 -12.76 -0.31 -7.07
N ILE A 145 -13.31 0.58 -7.92
CA ILE A 145 -14.35 1.55 -7.55
C ILE A 145 -15.69 1.11 -8.14
N ARG A 146 -16.68 0.88 -7.27
CA ARG A 146 -18.05 0.50 -7.66
C ARG A 146 -18.94 1.70 -7.97
N LEU A 147 -18.91 2.73 -7.12
CA LEU A 147 -19.73 3.93 -7.28
C LEU A 147 -18.94 5.19 -6.95
N VAL A 148 -19.23 6.27 -7.68
CA VAL A 148 -18.76 7.62 -7.43
C VAL A 148 -19.97 8.52 -7.27
N ASN A 149 -20.14 9.14 -6.11
CA ASN A 149 -21.29 9.98 -5.77
C ASN A 149 -22.64 9.30 -6.06
N GLY A 150 -22.73 8.00 -5.77
CA GLY A 150 -23.94 7.18 -5.95
C GLY A 150 -24.21 6.74 -7.39
N ARG A 151 -23.29 6.97 -8.34
CA ARG A 151 -23.43 6.59 -9.75
C ARG A 151 -22.30 5.63 -10.18
N PRO A 152 -22.53 4.74 -11.15
CA PRO A 152 -21.44 3.95 -11.74
C PRO A 152 -20.34 4.86 -12.29
N PRO A 153 -19.05 4.53 -12.07
CA PRO A 153 -17.95 5.34 -12.58
C PRO A 153 -17.92 5.28 -14.12
N ARG A 154 -17.53 6.40 -14.73
CA ARG A 154 -17.24 6.44 -16.18
C ARG A 154 -15.86 5.89 -16.52
N LEU A 155 -14.98 5.82 -15.52
CA LEU A 155 -13.62 5.34 -15.63
C LEU A 155 -13.41 4.17 -14.70
N ASN A 156 -13.02 3.05 -15.28
CA ASN A 156 -12.44 1.94 -14.56
C ASN A 156 -11.07 2.32 -13.97
N VAL A 157 -11.00 2.38 -12.64
CA VAL A 157 -9.77 2.65 -11.88
C VAL A 157 -9.30 1.36 -11.22
N SER A 158 -8.00 1.06 -11.34
CA SER A 158 -7.34 0.06 -10.50
C SER A 158 -6.31 0.71 -9.57
N ILE A 159 -6.31 0.28 -8.32
CA ILE A 159 -5.52 0.81 -7.23
C ILE A 159 -4.43 -0.23 -6.91
N LYS A 160 -3.17 0.21 -6.95
CA LYS A 160 -2.01 -0.61 -6.65
C LYS A 160 -1.36 -0.14 -5.38
N THR A 161 -1.21 -1.07 -4.45
CA THR A 161 -0.68 -0.75 -3.13
C THR A 161 0.72 -1.30 -2.95
N THR A 162 1.63 -0.46 -2.47
CA THR A 162 3.00 -0.84 -2.11
C THR A 162 3.42 -0.24 -0.77
N LYS A 163 4.57 -0.66 -0.26
CA LYS A 163 5.15 -0.07 0.96
C LYS A 163 5.71 1.33 0.67
N LEU A 164 5.95 2.15 1.69
CA LEU A 164 6.51 3.50 1.53
C LEU A 164 7.80 3.58 0.69
N ARG A 165 8.65 2.54 0.72
CA ARG A 165 9.87 2.45 -0.09
C ARG A 165 9.65 1.99 -1.54
N GLY A 166 8.44 1.54 -1.87
CA GLY A 166 8.10 0.96 -3.16
C GLY A 166 8.01 2.04 -4.23
N ILE A 167 8.72 1.83 -5.35
CA ILE A 167 8.80 2.79 -6.45
C ILE A 167 7.98 2.36 -7.68
N TRP A 168 7.53 1.11 -7.70
CA TRP A 168 6.96 0.47 -8.88
C TRP A 168 5.43 0.50 -8.84
N LEU A 169 4.83 0.98 -9.92
CA LEU A 169 3.45 0.72 -10.26
C LEU A 169 3.42 -0.56 -11.11
N ASP A 170 3.34 -1.70 -10.44
CA ASP A 170 3.30 -3.01 -11.08
C ASP A 170 1.87 -3.32 -11.54
N ILE A 171 1.69 -3.49 -12.85
CA ILE A 171 0.39 -3.72 -13.48
C ILE A 171 0.43 -5.06 -14.23
N PRO A 172 -0.18 -6.13 -13.66
CA PRO A 172 -0.35 -7.40 -14.36
C PRO A 172 -1.06 -7.24 -15.71
N TYR A 173 -0.61 -7.97 -16.73
CA TYR A 173 -1.14 -7.89 -18.10
C TYR A 173 -2.66 -8.03 -18.17
N SER A 174 -3.24 -9.00 -17.45
CA SER A 174 -4.69 -9.22 -17.40
C SER A 174 -5.49 -8.04 -16.82
N GLN A 175 -4.84 -7.12 -16.10
CA GLN A 175 -5.46 -5.92 -15.54
C GLN A 175 -5.30 -4.70 -16.44
N ILE A 176 -4.29 -4.68 -17.32
CA ILE A 176 -4.09 -3.61 -18.30
C ILE A 176 -5.30 -3.49 -19.21
N GLU A 177 -5.90 -4.60 -19.64
CA GLU A 177 -7.02 -4.60 -20.58
C GLU A 177 -8.30 -4.00 -19.98
N ASN A 178 -8.46 -4.05 -18.65
CA ASN A 178 -9.74 -3.82 -17.99
C ASN A 178 -9.89 -2.46 -17.28
N SER A 179 -8.77 -1.81 -16.94
CA SER A 179 -8.78 -0.49 -16.29
C SER A 179 -8.25 0.62 -17.20
N HIS A 180 -8.80 1.82 -17.06
CA HIS A 180 -8.36 3.03 -17.77
C HIS A 180 -7.26 3.75 -17.00
N VAL A 181 -7.37 3.81 -15.67
CA VAL A 181 -6.45 4.54 -14.80
C VAL A 181 -5.92 3.61 -13.73
N PHE A 182 -4.61 3.70 -13.48
CA PHE A 182 -3.92 2.95 -12.43
C PHE A 182 -3.38 3.92 -11.40
N VAL A 183 -3.73 3.76 -10.14
CA VAL A 183 -3.30 4.65 -9.05
C VAL A 183 -2.30 3.92 -8.18
N LEU A 184 -1.14 4.52 -7.91
CA LEU A 184 -0.17 3.99 -6.96
C LEU A 184 -0.41 4.59 -5.57
N VAL A 185 -0.62 3.72 -4.58
CA VAL A 185 -0.74 4.10 -3.17
C VAL A 185 0.41 3.47 -2.39
N ARG A 186 1.16 4.31 -1.68
CA ARG A 186 2.24 3.89 -0.78
C ARG A 186 1.76 3.92 0.66
N VAL A 187 1.79 2.78 1.34
CA VAL A 187 1.24 2.63 2.69
C VAL A 187 2.33 2.29 3.71
N GLY A 188 2.31 2.97 4.86
CA GLY A 188 3.19 2.77 6.01
C GLY A 188 2.78 1.61 6.93
N VAL A 189 2.40 0.46 6.37
CA VAL A 189 2.15 -0.75 7.17
C VAL A 189 3.50 -1.31 7.64
N SER A 190 3.78 -1.18 8.93
CA SER A 190 4.92 -1.80 9.60
C SER A 190 4.79 -3.33 9.65
N ARG A 191 5.89 -4.00 10.00
CA ARG A 191 5.92 -5.48 10.14
C ARG A 191 5.08 -5.98 11.31
N GLU A 192 4.78 -5.10 12.25
CA GLU A 192 4.13 -5.41 13.52
C GLU A 192 2.65 -5.02 13.53
N HIS A 193 2.18 -4.25 12.54
CA HIS A 193 0.82 -3.70 12.50
C HIS A 193 -0.28 -4.75 12.64
N PHE A 194 -0.10 -5.94 12.06
CA PHE A 194 -1.12 -6.99 12.19
C PHE A 194 -1.28 -7.45 13.64
N LEU A 195 -0.16 -7.67 14.33
CA LEU A 195 -0.18 -8.07 15.74
C LEU A 195 -0.68 -6.93 16.63
N ALA A 196 -0.26 -5.70 16.34
CA ALA A 196 -0.74 -4.50 17.02
C ALA A 196 -2.26 -4.31 16.86
N PHE A 197 -2.79 -4.53 15.67
CA PHE A 197 -4.23 -4.52 15.43
C PHE A 197 -4.97 -5.59 16.24
N LEU A 198 -4.44 -6.82 16.28
CA LEU A 198 -5.02 -7.90 17.09
C LEU A 198 -4.97 -7.60 18.61
N LYS A 199 -3.99 -6.79 19.06
CA LYS A 199 -3.94 -6.23 20.41
C LYS A 199 -5.04 -5.20 20.62
N GLU A 200 -5.16 -4.23 19.71
CA GLU A 200 -6.16 -3.16 19.77
C GLU A 200 -7.59 -3.70 19.93
N ILE A 201 -7.96 -4.70 19.11
CA ILE A 201 -9.28 -5.33 19.17
C ILE A 201 -9.39 -6.42 20.27
N SER A 202 -8.40 -6.52 21.16
CA SER A 202 -8.32 -7.50 22.25
C SER A 202 -8.35 -8.98 21.84
N ALA A 203 -8.21 -9.30 20.54
CA ALA A 203 -8.27 -10.67 20.04
C ALA A 203 -7.19 -11.57 20.68
N ILE A 204 -5.99 -11.06 20.90
CA ILE A 204 -4.91 -11.82 21.55
C ILE A 204 -5.26 -12.11 23.01
N LYS A 205 -5.72 -11.09 23.76
CA LYS A 205 -6.08 -11.23 25.17
C LYS A 205 -7.24 -12.20 25.35
N ASP A 206 -8.32 -11.98 24.60
CA ASP A 206 -9.59 -12.66 24.81
C ASP A 206 -9.60 -14.09 24.29
N LYS A 207 -8.86 -14.37 23.21
CA LYS A 207 -8.90 -15.69 22.54
C LYS A 207 -7.68 -16.54 22.78
N ILE A 208 -6.50 -15.95 22.91
CA ILE A 208 -5.24 -16.69 23.05
C ILE A 208 -4.83 -16.74 24.52
N LEU A 209 -4.60 -15.58 25.15
CA LEU A 209 -4.07 -15.51 26.52
C LEU A 209 -5.07 -16.04 27.55
N SER A 210 -6.35 -15.67 27.42
CA SER A 210 -7.41 -16.22 28.30
C SER A 210 -7.44 -17.74 28.22
N LYS A 211 -7.31 -18.32 27.02
CA LYS A 211 -7.35 -19.78 26.86
C LYS A 211 -6.09 -20.46 27.39
N ALA A 212 -4.92 -19.85 27.17
CA ALA A 212 -3.66 -20.34 27.69
C ALA A 212 -3.68 -20.38 29.23
N ARG A 213 -4.24 -19.35 29.87
CA ARG A 213 -4.43 -19.30 31.32
C ARG A 213 -5.39 -20.38 31.81
N GLU A 214 -6.55 -20.54 31.18
CA GLU A 214 -7.53 -21.59 31.55
C GLU A 214 -6.91 -22.99 31.54
N LEU A 215 -5.99 -23.23 30.60
CA LEU A 215 -5.28 -24.51 30.45
C LEU A 215 -4.03 -24.63 31.34
N GLY A 216 -3.72 -23.62 32.15
CA GLY A 216 -2.53 -23.60 33.01
C GLY A 216 -1.20 -23.52 32.25
N ILE A 217 -1.21 -23.04 31.00
CA ILE A 217 0.00 -22.89 30.17
C ILE A 217 0.83 -21.67 30.62
N ILE A 218 0.15 -20.63 31.11
CA ILE A 218 0.76 -19.38 31.58
C ILE A 218 0.18 -18.96 32.93
N SER A 219 0.98 -18.22 33.70
CA SER A 219 0.55 -17.51 34.90
C SER A 219 -0.08 -16.14 34.58
N GLU A 220 -0.61 -15.46 35.60
CA GLU A 220 -1.06 -14.05 35.45
C GLU A 220 0.11 -13.09 35.17
N ASP A 221 1.28 -13.34 35.76
CA ASP A 221 2.47 -12.52 35.53
C ASP A 221 2.98 -12.68 34.08
N ASP A 222 2.93 -13.91 33.54
CA ASP A 222 3.24 -14.18 32.14
C ASP A 222 2.26 -13.45 31.21
N LEU A 223 0.97 -13.44 31.53
CA LEU A 223 -0.05 -12.76 30.75
C LEU A 223 0.25 -11.27 30.63
N ALA A 224 0.53 -10.59 31.74
CA ALA A 224 0.87 -9.17 31.75
C ALA A 224 2.14 -8.90 30.92
N SER A 225 3.19 -9.69 31.15
CA SER A 225 4.46 -9.58 30.43
C SER A 225 4.30 -9.75 28.91
N ILE A 226 3.55 -10.77 28.47
CA ILE A 226 3.29 -11.01 27.03
C ILE A 226 2.46 -9.87 26.44
N TRP A 227 1.43 -9.40 27.17
CA TRP A 227 0.57 -8.32 26.71
C TRP A 227 1.33 -7.01 26.51
N ASP A 228 2.23 -6.68 27.43
CA ASP A 228 3.06 -5.47 27.37
C ASP A 228 4.13 -5.54 26.28
N ALA A 229 4.56 -6.75 25.89
CA ALA A 229 5.52 -6.94 24.81
C ALA A 229 4.93 -6.76 23.40
N ILE A 230 3.60 -6.83 23.25
CA ILE A 230 2.93 -6.66 21.96
C ILE A 230 2.82 -5.17 21.64
N PRO A 231 3.19 -4.71 20.43
CA PRO A 231 3.13 -3.30 20.06
C PRO A 231 1.69 -2.76 20.06
N GLU A 232 1.55 -1.48 20.38
CA GLU A 232 0.29 -0.75 20.28
C GLU A 232 -0.05 -0.42 18.82
N PHE A 233 -1.34 -0.39 18.50
CA PHE A 233 -1.77 0.04 17.18
C PHE A 233 -1.56 1.55 17.01
N THR A 234 -1.11 1.93 15.83
CA THR A 234 -0.92 3.33 15.45
C THR A 234 -1.59 3.56 14.12
N LYS A 235 -2.03 4.80 13.87
CA LYS A 235 -2.55 5.14 12.55
C LYS A 235 -1.48 4.93 11.48
N ILE A 236 -1.93 4.59 10.28
CA ILE A 236 -1.05 4.23 9.17
C ILE A 236 -1.05 5.38 8.16
N PRO A 237 0.11 5.98 7.87
CA PRO A 237 0.18 6.99 6.82
C PRO A 237 0.12 6.30 5.45
N ALA A 238 -0.75 6.80 4.58
CA ALA A 238 -0.88 6.35 3.20
C ALA A 238 -0.81 7.56 2.26
N CYS A 239 0.07 7.49 1.26
CA CYS A 239 0.31 8.55 0.29
C CYS A 239 -0.17 8.10 -1.09
N ILE A 240 -1.01 8.91 -1.74
CA ILE A 240 -1.36 8.75 -3.15
C ILE A 240 -0.17 9.23 -3.98
N ALA A 241 0.67 8.30 -4.42
CA ALA A 241 1.98 8.62 -5.00
C ALA A 241 1.90 9.13 -6.44
N GLY A 242 0.82 8.79 -7.15
CA GLY A 242 0.59 9.20 -8.53
C GLY A 242 -0.38 8.27 -9.23
N PHE A 243 -0.63 8.55 -10.50
CA PHE A 243 -1.48 7.73 -11.35
C PHE A 243 -0.91 7.63 -12.77
N PHE A 244 -1.30 6.58 -13.47
CA PHE A 244 -1.05 6.36 -14.88
C PHE A 244 -2.41 6.30 -15.59
N ASP A 245 -2.66 7.26 -16.48
CA ASP A 245 -3.85 7.26 -17.34
C ASP A 245 -3.51 6.60 -18.68
N LYS A 246 -3.93 5.34 -18.84
CA LYS A 246 -3.65 4.54 -20.04
C LYS A 246 -4.19 5.20 -21.31
N ARG A 247 -5.26 6.01 -21.19
CA ARG A 247 -5.94 6.63 -22.33
C ARG A 247 -5.06 7.63 -23.07
N GLU A 248 -4.12 8.25 -22.35
CA GLU A 248 -3.12 9.16 -22.95
C GLU A 248 -2.13 8.43 -23.87
N TYR A 249 -2.07 7.10 -23.79
CA TYR A 249 -1.14 6.24 -24.51
C TYR A 249 -1.84 5.24 -25.44
N GLU A 250 -3.16 5.40 -25.68
CA GLU A 250 -3.99 4.42 -26.39
C GLU A 250 -3.47 4.03 -27.78
N ASP A 251 -2.82 4.93 -28.52
CA ASP A 251 -2.22 4.61 -29.82
C ASP A 251 -0.92 3.81 -29.71
N ALA A 252 -0.18 3.95 -28.60
CA ALA A 252 1.10 3.29 -28.36
C ALA A 252 0.96 1.94 -27.62
N VAL A 253 -0.20 1.67 -27.00
CA VAL A 253 -0.50 0.42 -26.26
C VAL A 253 -1.24 -0.62 -27.13
N LYS A 254 -1.59 -0.28 -28.38
CA LYS A 254 -2.30 -1.18 -29.32
C LYS A 254 -1.45 -2.37 -29.78
N GLU A 255 -0.14 -2.22 -29.83
CA GLU A 255 0.77 -3.30 -30.17
C GLU A 255 1.15 -4.08 -28.90
N ARG A 256 0.77 -5.37 -28.86
CA ARG A 256 1.01 -6.29 -27.72
C ARG A 256 2.50 -6.49 -27.37
N THR A 257 3.39 -5.93 -28.18
CA THR A 257 4.86 -6.01 -28.09
C THR A 257 5.51 -4.65 -27.82
N SER A 258 4.74 -3.57 -27.66
CA SER A 258 5.30 -2.22 -27.50
C SER A 258 6.02 -2.05 -26.17
N ILE A 259 7.30 -1.69 -26.25
CA ILE A 259 8.07 -1.16 -25.13
C ILE A 259 7.97 0.36 -25.20
N LEU A 260 7.27 0.98 -24.25
CA LEU A 260 7.24 2.44 -24.14
C LEU A 260 8.51 2.91 -23.42
N LEU A 261 9.35 3.66 -24.14
CA LEU A 261 10.55 4.27 -23.58
C LEU A 261 10.16 5.48 -22.71
N ALA A 262 10.63 5.48 -21.47
CA ALA A 262 10.66 6.64 -20.59
C ALA A 262 12.12 6.90 -20.17
N ASP A 263 12.51 8.18 -20.08
CA ASP A 263 13.89 8.64 -19.96
C ASP A 263 14.73 7.93 -18.87
N GLY A 264 15.97 7.56 -19.23
CA GLY A 264 16.99 7.03 -18.32
C GLY A 264 18.40 7.49 -18.69
N GLU A 265 19.19 7.92 -17.69
CA GLU A 265 20.61 8.23 -17.87
C GLU A 265 21.49 7.00 -17.64
N GLU A 266 22.47 6.81 -18.55
CA GLU A 266 23.43 5.72 -18.50
C GLU A 266 24.62 6.03 -17.56
N LYS A 267 24.87 5.17 -16.56
CA LYS A 267 26.15 5.14 -15.82
C LYS A 267 26.57 3.74 -15.41
N LYS A 268 27.39 3.03 -16.21
CA LYS A 268 28.19 1.79 -15.95
C LYS A 268 27.49 0.57 -15.28
N ARG A 269 26.31 0.75 -14.71
CA ARG A 269 25.29 -0.19 -14.26
C ARG A 269 23.99 0.50 -14.66
N PHE A 270 23.16 -0.16 -15.45
CA PHE A 270 21.87 0.40 -15.85
C PHE A 270 21.04 0.63 -14.56
N VAL A 271 20.93 1.89 -14.14
CA VAL A 271 20.01 2.28 -13.08
C VAL A 271 18.76 2.74 -13.77
N VAL A 272 17.81 1.82 -13.85
CA VAL A 272 16.46 2.08 -14.31
C VAL A 272 15.80 3.09 -13.36
N ASN A 273 15.40 4.26 -13.87
CA ASN A 273 14.95 5.39 -13.05
C ASN A 273 13.45 5.67 -13.11
N LYS A 274 12.77 5.35 -14.22
CA LYS A 274 11.31 5.51 -14.42
C LYS A 274 10.84 4.48 -15.46
N PHE A 275 9.95 3.54 -15.13
CA PHE A 275 9.30 2.69 -16.14
C PHE A 275 7.85 2.35 -15.78
N VAL A 276 7.05 2.24 -16.84
CA VAL A 276 5.98 1.25 -16.99
C VAL A 276 6.58 0.13 -17.84
N GLY A 277 6.72 -1.07 -17.27
CA GLY A 277 7.31 -2.22 -17.95
C GLY A 277 6.22 -3.20 -18.40
N TYR A 278 6.29 -3.63 -19.65
CA TYR A 278 5.44 -4.67 -20.21
C TYR A 278 6.17 -6.01 -20.13
N TRP A 279 5.51 -7.06 -19.64
CA TRP A 279 6.05 -8.42 -19.65
C TRP A 279 4.99 -9.38 -20.21
N HIS A 280 5.36 -10.15 -21.24
CA HIS A 280 4.48 -11.13 -21.87
C HIS A 280 5.03 -12.55 -21.66
N PRO A 281 4.26 -13.48 -21.04
CA PRO A 281 4.75 -14.82 -20.69
C PRO A 281 5.20 -15.68 -21.89
N GLU A 282 4.73 -15.38 -23.10
CA GLU A 282 5.15 -16.13 -24.30
C GLU A 282 6.54 -15.72 -24.84
N GLN A 283 7.22 -14.77 -24.19
CA GLN A 283 8.58 -14.34 -24.56
C GLN A 283 9.68 -15.25 -23.98
N ASP A 284 9.33 -16.23 -23.13
CA ASP A 284 10.23 -17.24 -22.57
C ASP A 284 10.19 -18.58 -23.34
N LYS A 285 9.62 -18.60 -24.56
CA LYS A 285 9.59 -19.78 -25.44
C LYS A 285 10.65 -19.72 -26.54
#